data_AF-A0A1V4S3Q0-F1
#
_entry.id   AF-A0A1V4S3Q0-F1
#
_cell.length_a   1.000
_cell.length_b   1.000
_cell.length_c   1.000
_cell.angle_alpha   90.00
_cell.angle_beta   90.00
_cell.angle_gamma   90.00
#
_symmetry.space_group_name_H-M   'P 1'
#
loop_
_entity.id
_entity.type
_entity.pdbx_description
1 polymer ?
#
loop_
_entity_poly.entity_id
_entity_poly.type
_entity_poly.pdbx_seq_one_letter_code
_entity_poly.pdbx_strand_id
1 'polypeptide(L)'
;MKIRILSAADIKAALPMKDAIHIMASAFGQFSAGKALVPLRSRLHTEKGVTLLMPAYLQESKDLAVKVVSIYGKNPSLNMPTVTAVVIVLDPDTGVPLAFMDGDSLTAVRTGAAGGLAAQLLSKQDARRVVVFGAGVPHSHHQQDPAL
;
A
#
# COMPACT_ATOMS: atom_id res chain seq x y z
N MET A 1 14.71 5.99 21.73
CA MET A 1 14.33 5.42 20.42
C MET A 1 13.39 6.41 19.73
N LYS A 2 13.70 6.85 18.50
CA LYS A 2 12.89 7.83 17.78
C LYS A 2 12.22 7.15 16.58
N ILE A 3 10.90 7.00 16.63
CA ILE A 3 10.11 6.43 15.53
C ILE A 3 9.60 7.57 14.65
N ARG A 4 9.70 7.44 13.33
CA ARG A 4 9.15 8.41 12.38
C ARG A 4 7.65 8.15 12.16
N ILE A 5 6.85 9.21 12.05
CA ILE A 5 5.44 9.10 11.66
C ILE A 5 5.31 9.84 10.34
N LEU A 6 4.85 9.13 9.30
CA LEU A 6 4.67 9.67 7.95
C LEU A 6 3.20 9.71 7.61
N SER A 7 2.68 10.92 7.38
CA SER A 7 1.32 11.19 6.97
C SER A 7 1.10 10.86 5.48
N ALA A 8 -0.16 10.87 5.04
CA ALA A 8 -0.49 10.75 3.63
C ALA A 8 0.20 11.81 2.73
N ALA A 9 0.37 13.03 3.26
CA ALA A 9 1.08 14.10 2.56
C ALA A 9 2.57 13.78 2.39
N ASP A 10 3.21 13.23 3.42
CA ASP A 10 4.61 12.80 3.38
C ASP A 10 4.80 11.67 2.35
N ILE A 11 3.88 10.69 2.32
CA ILE A 11 3.91 9.60 1.33
C ILE A 11 3.79 10.15 -0.09
N LYS A 12 2.82 11.05 -0.34
CA LYS A 12 2.62 11.64 -1.65
C LYS A 12 3.83 12.45 -2.13
N ALA A 13 4.47 13.19 -1.22
CA ALA A 13 5.66 13.97 -1.53
C ALA A 13 6.89 13.10 -1.78
N ALA A 14 7.05 12.01 -1.02
CA ALA A 14 8.21 11.14 -1.10
C ALA A 14 8.15 10.08 -2.22
N LEU A 15 6.96 9.76 -2.73
CA LEU A 15 6.76 8.64 -3.65
C LEU A 15 6.00 9.03 -4.94
N PRO A 16 6.65 9.74 -5.88
CA PRO A 16 6.09 9.99 -7.20
C PRO A 16 5.73 8.69 -7.94
N MET A 17 4.65 8.71 -8.74
CA MET A 17 4.13 7.49 -9.40
C MET A 17 5.16 6.78 -10.30
N LYS A 18 6.01 7.54 -11.00
CA LYS A 18 7.08 6.96 -11.83
C LYS A 18 8.05 6.12 -11.00
N ASP A 19 8.47 6.65 -9.86
CA ASP A 19 9.40 5.96 -8.97
C ASP A 19 8.70 4.77 -8.30
N ALA A 20 7.42 4.91 -7.94
CA ALA A 20 6.62 3.81 -7.43
C ALA A 20 6.54 2.63 -8.42
N ILE A 21 6.37 2.91 -9.73
CA ILE A 21 6.36 1.86 -10.77
C ILE A 21 7.72 1.13 -10.82
N HIS A 22 8.83 1.86 -10.78
CA HIS A 22 10.16 1.26 -10.76
C HIS A 22 10.41 0.43 -9.49
N ILE A 23 9.98 0.92 -8.33
CA ILE A 23 10.08 0.19 -7.06
C ILE A 23 9.26 -1.10 -7.11
N MET A 24 8.04 -1.06 -7.67
CA MET A 24 7.23 -2.26 -7.86
C MET A 24 7.91 -3.27 -8.78
N ALA A 25 8.61 -2.81 -9.83
CA ALA A 25 9.37 -3.71 -10.72
C ALA A 25 10.50 -4.43 -9.97
N SER A 26 11.24 -3.70 -9.13
CA SER A 26 12.26 -4.30 -8.25
C SER A 26 11.66 -5.29 -7.27
N ALA A 27 10.58 -4.92 -6.56
CA ALA A 27 9.93 -5.78 -5.58
C ALA A 27 9.37 -7.07 -6.19
N PHE A 28 8.68 -6.98 -7.34
CA PHE A 28 8.20 -8.16 -8.05
C PHE A 28 9.35 -9.00 -8.62
N GLY A 29 10.41 -8.36 -9.12
CA GLY A 29 11.62 -9.05 -9.58
C GLY A 29 12.26 -9.89 -8.47
N GLN A 30 12.45 -9.30 -7.28
CA GLN A 30 12.95 -10.01 -6.12
C GLN A 30 12.02 -11.17 -5.71
N PHE A 31 10.70 -10.94 -5.69
CA PHE A 31 9.73 -11.98 -5.37
C PHE A 31 9.77 -13.15 -6.36
N SER A 32 9.75 -12.87 -7.66
CA SER A 32 9.85 -13.90 -8.71
C SER A 32 11.19 -14.63 -8.70
N ALA A 33 12.27 -13.99 -8.24
CA ALA A 33 13.58 -14.61 -8.09
C ALA A 33 13.74 -15.42 -6.78
N GLY A 34 12.69 -15.53 -5.95
CA GLY A 34 12.75 -16.22 -4.66
C GLY A 34 13.56 -15.47 -3.59
N LYS A 35 13.78 -14.16 -3.77
CA LYS A 35 14.55 -13.29 -2.87
C LYS A 35 13.67 -12.42 -1.97
N ALA A 36 12.42 -12.84 -1.78
CA ALA A 36 11.46 -12.17 -0.92
C ALA A 36 10.73 -13.19 -0.04
N LEU A 37 10.60 -12.89 1.24
CA LEU A 37 9.75 -13.62 2.17
C LEU A 37 8.42 -12.89 2.29
N VAL A 38 7.39 -13.45 1.68
CA VAL A 38 6.02 -12.87 1.67
C VAL A 38 5.04 -13.97 2.10
N PRO A 39 4.92 -14.26 3.40
CA PRO A 39 4.01 -15.29 3.87
C PRO A 39 2.56 -14.91 3.54
N LEU A 40 1.68 -15.92 3.53
CA LEU A 40 0.27 -15.67 3.37
C LEU A 40 -0.24 -14.75 4.49
N ARG A 41 -0.98 -13.70 4.10
CA ARG A 41 -1.58 -12.75 5.04
C ARG A 41 -2.44 -13.45 6.10
N SER A 42 -2.26 -13.07 7.36
CA SER A 42 -3.15 -13.48 8.45
C SER A 42 -4.45 -12.68 8.39
N ARG A 43 -5.57 -13.32 8.75
CA ARG A 43 -6.90 -12.68 8.77
C ARG A 43 -7.49 -12.80 10.16
N LEU A 44 -8.00 -11.70 10.68
CA LEU A 44 -8.71 -11.62 11.94
C LEU A 44 -10.09 -11.07 11.67
N HIS A 45 -11.11 -11.92 11.82
CA HIS A 45 -12.50 -11.55 11.63
C HIS A 45 -13.10 -11.05 12.94
N THR A 46 -13.97 -10.05 12.82
CA THR A 46 -14.92 -9.65 13.86
C THR A 46 -16.32 -9.71 13.25
N GLU A 47 -17.35 -9.55 14.08
CA GLU A 47 -18.75 -9.46 13.60
C GLU A 47 -18.99 -8.31 12.61
N LYS A 48 -18.10 -7.32 12.57
CA LYS A 48 -18.27 -6.07 11.81
C LYS A 48 -17.35 -5.95 10.59
N GLY A 49 -16.30 -6.78 10.50
CA GLY A 49 -15.30 -6.64 9.44
C GLY A 49 -14.12 -7.60 9.59
N VAL A 50 -13.05 -7.30 8.87
CA VAL A 50 -11.83 -8.11 8.86
C VAL A 50 -10.59 -7.21 8.94
N THR A 51 -9.61 -7.62 9.72
CA THR A 51 -8.27 -7.02 9.75
C THR A 51 -7.26 -8.03 9.20
N LEU A 52 -6.37 -7.55 8.34
CA LEU A 52 -5.33 -8.34 7.70
C LEU A 52 -3.95 -7.88 8.17
N LEU A 53 -3.08 -8.85 8.47
CA LEU A 53 -1.66 -8.60 8.70
C LEU A 53 -0.88 -9.11 7.49
N MET A 54 -0.08 -8.23 6.90
CA MET A 54 0.67 -8.50 5.68
C MET A 54 2.15 -8.15 5.89
N PRO A 55 2.94 -9.05 6.51
CA PRO A 55 4.38 -8.89 6.62
C PRO A 55 5.07 -9.23 5.29
N ALA A 56 6.17 -8.54 5.00
CA ALA A 56 7.05 -8.85 3.88
C ALA A 56 8.50 -8.48 4.21
N TYR A 57 9.44 -9.28 3.72
CA TYR A 57 10.86 -9.00 3.77
C TYR A 57 11.49 -9.17 2.38
N LEU A 58 12.12 -8.12 1.86
CA LEU A 58 12.92 -8.16 0.64
C LEU A 58 14.38 -8.36 0.99
N GLN A 59 14.99 -9.46 0.56
CA GLN A 59 16.31 -9.86 1.03
C GLN A 59 17.44 -9.01 0.44
N GLU A 60 17.31 -8.54 -0.80
CA GLU A 60 18.38 -7.77 -1.45
C GLU A 60 18.43 -6.33 -0.94
N SER A 61 17.27 -5.69 -0.82
CA SER A 61 17.17 -4.31 -0.31
C SER A 61 17.11 -4.24 1.21
N LYS A 62 17.00 -5.38 1.89
CA LYS A 62 16.78 -5.51 3.34
C LYS A 62 15.54 -4.75 3.85
N ASP A 63 14.50 -4.63 3.04
CA ASP A 63 13.28 -3.94 3.45
C ASP A 63 12.37 -4.88 4.25
N LEU A 64 12.14 -4.59 5.52
CA LEU A 64 11.21 -5.31 6.40
C LEU A 64 10.04 -4.41 6.80
N ALA A 65 8.82 -4.83 6.47
CA ALA A 65 7.62 -4.09 6.84
C ALA A 65 6.42 -5.00 7.12
N VAL A 66 5.49 -4.48 7.93
CA VAL A 66 4.18 -5.10 8.17
C VAL A 66 3.09 -4.09 7.88
N LYS A 67 2.18 -4.44 6.98
CA LYS A 67 0.94 -3.69 6.80
C LYS A 67 -0.17 -4.28 7.66
N VAL A 68 -0.84 -3.42 8.41
CA VAL A 68 -2.11 -3.71 9.07
C VAL A 68 -3.20 -2.99 8.29
N VAL A 69 -4.16 -3.72 7.74
CA VAL A 69 -5.29 -3.14 6.97
C VAL A 69 -6.61 -3.72 7.43
N SER A 70 -7.58 -2.87 7.68
CA SER A 70 -8.93 -3.23 8.13
C SER A 70 -9.95 -2.90 7.05
N ILE A 71 -10.92 -3.79 6.86
CA ILE A 71 -12.02 -3.64 5.90
C ILE A 71 -13.33 -3.83 6.65
N TYR A 72 -14.08 -2.74 6.82
CA TYR A 72 -15.31 -2.65 7.59
C TYR A 72 -16.39 -1.97 6.74
N GLY A 73 -17.22 -2.77 6.08
CA GLY A 73 -18.19 -2.29 5.07
C GLY A 73 -19.26 -1.34 5.60
N LYS A 74 -19.50 -1.32 6.92
CA LYS A 74 -20.49 -0.43 7.56
C LYS A 74 -19.88 0.90 8.03
N ASN A 75 -18.56 1.10 7.93
CA ASN A 75 -17.93 2.35 8.35
C ASN A 75 -18.49 3.61 7.65
N PRO A 76 -18.89 3.58 6.37
CA PRO A 76 -19.50 4.75 5.74
C PRO A 76 -20.75 5.26 6.47
N SER A 77 -21.55 4.39 7.12
CA SER A 77 -22.70 4.84 7.94
C SER A 77 -22.30 5.54 9.24
N LEU A 78 -21.02 5.47 9.59
CA LEU A 78 -20.41 6.12 10.75
C LEU A 78 -19.50 7.30 10.34
N ASN A 79 -19.58 7.75 9.08
CA ASN A 79 -18.67 8.74 8.49
C ASN A 79 -17.19 8.35 8.58
N MET A 80 -16.89 7.04 8.50
CA MET A 80 -15.53 6.50 8.50
C MET A 80 -15.22 5.79 7.16
N PRO A 81 -13.94 5.70 6.75
CA PRO A 81 -13.56 4.95 5.56
C PRO A 81 -13.86 3.45 5.71
N THR A 82 -14.30 2.82 4.62
CA THR A 82 -14.49 1.36 4.55
C THR A 82 -13.19 0.60 4.79
N VAL A 83 -12.07 1.16 4.36
CA VAL A 83 -10.75 0.56 4.50
C VAL A 83 -9.82 1.57 5.15
N THR A 84 -9.08 1.10 6.15
CA THR A 84 -8.06 1.89 6.85
C THR A 84 -6.81 1.05 7.04
N ALA A 85 -5.63 1.64 6.89
CA ALA A 85 -4.38 0.92 6.99
C ALA A 85 -3.25 1.74 7.59
N VAL A 86 -2.32 1.03 8.21
CA VAL A 86 -1.00 1.55 8.61
C VAL A 86 0.09 0.59 8.15
N VAL A 87 1.26 1.13 7.85
CA VAL A 87 2.46 0.32 7.58
C VAL A 87 3.51 0.62 8.63
N ILE A 88 4.07 -0.44 9.21
CA ILE A 88 5.16 -0.38 10.16
C ILE A 88 6.42 -0.85 9.45
N VAL A 89 7.45 0.00 9.42
CA VAL A 89 8.77 -0.37 8.92
C VAL A 89 9.65 -0.73 10.11
N LEU A 90 10.33 -1.86 10.00
CA LEU A 90 11.18 -2.43 11.04
C LEU A 90 12.62 -2.47 10.52
N ASP A 91 13.56 -2.24 11.41
CA ASP A 91 14.96 -2.52 11.15
C ASP A 91 15.12 -4.05 11.01
N PRO A 92 15.65 -4.55 9.88
CA PRO A 92 15.74 -5.99 9.61
C PRO A 92 16.76 -6.71 10.49
N ASP A 93 17.75 -5.98 11.02
CA ASP A 93 18.86 -6.56 11.80
C ASP A 93 18.53 -6.56 13.31
N THR A 94 17.74 -5.59 13.78
CA THR A 94 17.43 -5.42 15.22
C THR A 94 15.95 -5.60 15.58
N GLY A 95 15.05 -5.59 14.59
CA GLY A 95 13.59 -5.63 14.79
C GLY A 95 13.00 -4.33 15.36
N VAL A 96 13.82 -3.28 15.55
CA VAL A 96 13.37 -2.01 16.11
C VAL A 96 12.46 -1.28 15.12
N PRO A 97 11.30 -0.76 15.55
CA PRO A 97 10.44 0.06 14.67
C PRO A 97 11.14 1.34 14.23
N LEU A 98 11.18 1.56 12.92
CA LEU A 98 11.77 2.74 12.29
C LEU A 98 10.72 3.80 11.94
N ALA A 99 9.56 3.36 11.45
CA ALA A 99 8.49 4.26 11.04
C ALA A 99 7.09 3.64 11.14
N PHE A 100 6.10 4.50 11.41
CA PHE A 100 4.69 4.28 11.11
C PHE A 100 4.30 5.18 9.94
N MET A 101 3.61 4.60 8.96
CA MET A 101 3.23 5.29 7.74
C MET A 101 1.73 5.16 7.52
N ASP A 102 1.13 6.22 6.98
CA ASP A 102 -0.22 6.18 6.43
C ASP A 102 -0.34 5.06 5.38
N GLY A 103 -1.08 4.01 5.71
CA GLY A 103 -1.18 2.82 4.88
C GLY A 103 -2.19 2.97 3.76
N ASP A 104 -3.12 3.92 3.85
CA ASP A 104 -4.18 4.14 2.87
C ASP A 104 -3.62 4.79 1.60
N SER A 105 -2.92 5.91 1.76
CA SER A 105 -2.21 6.58 0.66
C SER A 105 -1.14 5.68 0.04
N LEU A 106 -0.36 4.98 0.86
CA LEU A 106 0.65 4.04 0.37
C LEU A 106 0.01 2.87 -0.39
N THR A 107 -1.12 2.34 0.09
CA THR A 107 -1.87 1.28 -0.61
C THR A 107 -2.42 1.79 -1.94
N ALA A 108 -2.92 3.01 -2.01
CA ALA A 108 -3.40 3.59 -3.25
C ALA A 108 -2.26 3.73 -4.28
N VAL A 109 -1.15 4.36 -3.91
CA VAL A 109 -0.01 4.58 -4.81
C VAL A 109 0.57 3.26 -5.29
N ARG A 110 0.87 2.31 -4.39
CA ARG A 110 1.49 1.03 -4.79
C ARG A 110 0.56 0.17 -5.67
N THR A 111 -0.76 0.26 -5.46
CA THR A 111 -1.73 -0.50 -6.29
C THR A 111 -1.78 0.09 -7.69
N GLY A 112 -1.84 1.42 -7.80
CA GLY A 112 -1.74 2.12 -9.08
C GLY A 112 -0.43 1.82 -9.80
N ALA A 113 0.69 1.84 -9.08
CA ALA A 113 2.02 1.53 -9.61
C ALA A 113 2.14 0.09 -10.12
N ALA A 114 1.60 -0.89 -9.38
CA ALA A 114 1.56 -2.27 -9.84
C ALA A 114 0.77 -2.43 -11.14
N GLY A 115 -0.39 -1.78 -11.25
CA GLY A 115 -1.18 -1.74 -12.49
C GLY A 115 -0.45 -1.02 -13.63
N GLY A 116 0.21 0.09 -13.34
CA GLY A 116 1.03 0.85 -14.28
C GLY A 116 2.18 0.02 -14.83
N LEU A 117 2.90 -0.72 -13.97
CA LEU A 117 3.94 -1.65 -14.38
C LEU A 117 3.38 -2.77 -15.26
N ALA A 118 2.26 -3.37 -14.88
CA ALA A 118 1.62 -4.40 -15.68
C ALA A 118 1.23 -3.87 -17.06
N ALA A 119 0.67 -2.66 -17.15
CA ALA A 119 0.38 -2.01 -18.41
C ALA A 119 1.67 -1.76 -19.22
N GLN A 120 2.74 -1.27 -18.59
CA GLN A 120 4.02 -1.02 -19.26
C GLN A 120 4.63 -2.31 -19.86
N LEU A 121 4.48 -3.44 -19.20
CA LEU A 121 5.05 -4.72 -19.64
C LEU A 121 4.15 -5.49 -20.62
N LEU A 122 2.83 -5.37 -20.50
CA LEU A 122 1.87 -6.27 -21.16
C LEU A 122 1.00 -5.58 -22.22
N SER A 123 0.93 -4.25 -22.22
CA SER A 123 0.14 -3.53 -23.24
C SER A 123 0.89 -3.41 -24.58
N LYS A 124 0.15 -3.14 -25.65
CA LYS A 124 0.76 -2.80 -26.94
C LYS A 124 1.50 -1.45 -26.82
N GLN A 125 2.69 -1.34 -27.41
CA GLN A 125 3.49 -0.11 -27.39
C GLN A 125 2.76 1.11 -27.96
N ASP A 126 1.84 0.88 -28.90
CA ASP A 126 1.01 1.90 -29.54
C ASP A 126 -0.37 2.08 -28.91
N ALA A 127 -0.63 1.51 -27.71
CA ALA A 127 -1.89 1.72 -27.01
C ALA A 127 -2.13 3.23 -26.76
N ARG A 128 -3.33 3.70 -27.10
CA ARG A 128 -3.76 5.12 -26.93
C ARG A 128 -5.09 5.28 -26.20
N ARG A 129 -5.82 4.19 -25.94
CA ARG A 129 -7.14 4.20 -25.32
C ARG A 129 -7.13 3.28 -24.10
N VAL A 130 -7.67 3.78 -22.99
CA VAL A 130 -7.90 3.00 -21.77
C VAL A 130 -9.38 3.02 -21.45
N VAL A 131 -9.92 1.88 -21.02
CA VAL A 131 -11.28 1.76 -20.50
C VAL A 131 -11.19 1.43 -19.03
N VAL A 132 -11.91 2.18 -18.19
CA VAL A 132 -11.94 1.99 -16.75
C VAL A 132 -13.33 1.52 -16.35
N PHE A 133 -13.43 0.32 -15.78
CA PHE A 133 -14.67 -0.20 -15.21
C PHE A 133 -14.65 0.00 -13.70
N GLY A 134 -15.55 0.84 -13.19
CA GLY A 134 -15.60 1.23 -11.79
C GLY A 134 -14.66 2.39 -11.47
N ALA A 135 -15.21 3.59 -11.30
CA ALA A 135 -14.47 4.79 -10.86
C ALA A 135 -14.59 5.00 -9.34
N GLY A 136 -14.45 3.90 -8.59
CA GLY A 136 -14.44 3.97 -7.13
C GLY A 136 -13.30 4.87 -6.66
N VAL A 137 -13.56 5.68 -5.66
CA VAL A 137 -12.58 6.59 -5.07
C VAL A 137 -11.39 5.76 -4.55
N PRO A 138 -10.15 5.95 -5.05
CA PRO A 138 -8.98 5.39 -4.40
C PRO A 138 -8.94 5.89 -2.95
N HIS A 139 -8.51 5.04 -2.03
CA HIS A 139 -8.57 5.17 -0.57
C HIS A 139 -8.14 6.52 0.05
N SER A 140 -7.58 7.45 -0.74
CA SER A 140 -7.02 8.74 -0.34
C SER A 140 -7.92 9.98 -0.47
N HIS A 141 -9.18 9.88 -0.93
CA HIS A 141 -10.08 11.06 -1.05
C HIS A 141 -11.28 11.04 -0.09
N HIS A 142 -11.05 10.74 1.19
CA HIS A 142 -12.03 10.99 2.26
C HIS A 142 -11.54 12.07 3.24
N GLN A 143 -10.79 13.07 2.78
CA GLN A 143 -10.81 14.37 3.43
C GLN A 143 -12.07 15.09 2.95
N GLN A 144 -13.17 14.90 3.66
CA GLN A 144 -14.20 15.93 3.71
C GLN A 144 -13.55 17.14 4.38
N ASP A 145 -13.38 18.21 3.61
CA ASP A 145 -13.20 19.53 4.17
C ASP A 145 -14.47 19.84 5.01
N PRO A 146 -14.39 20.06 6.33
CA PRO A 146 -15.55 20.45 7.13
C PRO A 146 -16.04 21.88 6.84
N ALA A 147 -15.49 22.57 5.84
CA ALA A 147 -15.85 23.94 5.47
C ALA A 147 -16.71 24.08 4.18
N LEU A 148 -17.41 23.03 3.72
CA LEU A 148 -18.48 23.13 2.71
C LEU A 148 -19.73 22.35 3.12
#